data_AF-A0A964NYX9-F1
#
_entry.id   AF-A0A964NYX9-F1
#
_cell.length_a   1.000
_cell.length_b   1.000
_cell.length_c   1.000
_cell.angle_alpha   90.00
_cell.angle_beta   90.00
_cell.angle_gamma   90.00
#
_symmetry.space_group_name_H-M   'P 1'
#
loop_
_entity.id
_entity.type
_entity.pdbx_description
1 polymer ?
#
loop_
_entity_poly.entity_id
_entity_poly.type
_entity_poly.pdbx_seq_one_letter_code
_entity_poly.pdbx_strand_id
1 'polypeptide(L)'
;MRTALGLVMLTAVLLTCVPRTVAAQQPPAPILGVEITINRLDPSIGDHSLLTLRIRHHPDVAVTAAPEAPAQIEFGKQAVTTLAMPDGAIQTTVTWTVQPFVLGHVRLAPFPVAWVTQNGRTGRFTVQPPDFEVRPTRAANDTTLRPLKDPVTVSGDPPAWLHPTLISLAVLAILGVLTVATTLVVRRLGPLFGRGGADDSAVVGTATTAESSARESLDDLAGIRLIDAAAFEEHYGTIAIVIRRYLSDRIGFNAYALTTDELERRMTANGVDRWQARLVGGLLERCDAAVYAHRFPDPASADHDLTVAYEIIELSRPGAAPTGVLPRGATA
;
A
#
# COMPACT_ATOMS: atom_id res chain seq x y z
N MET A 1 48.94 77.88 -24.49
CA MET A 1 47.68 77.72 -23.73
C MET A 1 47.11 76.37 -24.14
N ARG A 2 47.54 75.24 -23.57
CA ARG A 2 47.29 74.71 -22.21
C ARG A 2 45.79 74.53 -21.91
N THR A 3 45.47 73.31 -21.47
CA THR A 3 44.28 72.82 -20.75
C THR A 3 42.97 72.65 -21.54
N ALA A 4 42.69 71.42 -21.99
CA ALA A 4 41.38 70.75 -21.89
C ALA A 4 41.42 69.35 -22.56
N LEU A 5 42.41 68.52 -22.25
CA LEU A 5 42.46 67.13 -22.71
C LEU A 5 42.62 66.23 -21.49
N GLY A 6 41.57 66.16 -20.69
CA GLY A 6 41.64 65.50 -19.38
C GLY A 6 40.28 65.42 -18.71
N LEU A 7 39.23 65.03 -19.45
CA LEU A 7 37.93 64.73 -18.85
C LEU A 7 37.02 63.91 -19.79
N VAL A 8 37.54 62.87 -20.47
CA VAL A 8 36.68 61.95 -21.26
C VAL A 8 36.99 60.47 -21.00
N MET A 9 38.01 60.15 -20.20
CA MET A 9 38.40 58.77 -19.87
C MET A 9 38.06 58.38 -18.42
N LEU A 10 36.87 58.74 -17.93
CA LEU A 10 36.37 58.21 -16.65
C LEU A 10 34.84 58.06 -16.61
N THR A 11 34.23 57.77 -17.76
CA THR A 11 32.79 57.50 -17.91
C THR A 11 32.55 56.23 -18.73
N ALA A 12 33.38 55.20 -18.51
CA ALA A 12 33.30 53.93 -19.26
C ALA A 12 33.30 52.66 -18.40
N VAL A 13 33.11 52.76 -17.07
CA VAL A 13 33.16 51.57 -16.16
C VAL A 13 31.98 51.53 -15.17
N LEU A 14 30.85 52.17 -15.51
CA LEU A 14 29.61 52.06 -14.74
C LEU A 14 28.40 51.82 -15.67
N LEU A 15 28.55 50.88 -16.61
CA LEU A 15 27.40 50.26 -17.27
C LEU A 15 27.04 48.98 -16.49
N THR A 16 26.41 49.25 -15.35
CA THR A 16 25.27 48.50 -14.79
C THR A 16 25.09 47.06 -15.29
N CYS A 17 25.42 46.11 -14.41
CA CYS A 17 24.76 44.81 -14.33
C CYS A 17 23.24 45.02 -14.21
N VAL A 18 22.54 45.07 -15.35
CA VAL A 18 21.10 44.93 -15.40
C VAL A 18 20.82 43.42 -15.28
N PRO A 19 20.02 42.95 -14.30
CA PRO A 19 19.58 41.56 -14.29
C PRO A 19 18.79 41.31 -15.58
N ARG A 20 19.34 40.46 -16.46
CA ARG A 20 18.60 39.98 -17.62
C ARG A 20 17.43 39.17 -17.10
N THR A 21 16.23 39.74 -17.16
CA THR A 21 15.00 38.96 -17.10
C THR A 21 15.06 37.95 -18.23
N VAL A 22 15.03 36.67 -17.88
CA VAL A 22 14.90 35.57 -18.84
C VAL A 22 13.61 35.85 -19.62
N ALA A 23 13.72 36.05 -20.92
CA ALA A 23 12.56 36.32 -21.77
C ALA A 23 11.66 35.08 -21.77
N ALA A 24 10.58 35.12 -21.00
CA ALA A 24 9.49 34.16 -21.12
C ALA A 24 8.88 34.32 -22.52
N GLN A 25 8.70 33.21 -23.23
CA GLN A 25 7.91 33.18 -24.46
C GLN A 25 6.54 33.81 -24.17
N GLN A 26 6.14 34.82 -24.93
CA GLN A 26 4.87 35.49 -24.73
C GLN A 26 3.75 34.45 -24.85
N PRO A 27 2.92 34.25 -23.80
CA PRO A 27 1.88 33.25 -23.84
C PRO A 27 0.88 33.55 -24.97
N PRO A 28 0.31 32.52 -25.61
CA PRO A 28 -0.65 32.71 -26.69
C PRO A 28 -1.91 33.41 -26.15
N ALA A 29 -2.62 34.18 -27.00
CA ALA A 29 -3.77 35.00 -26.62
C ALA A 29 -4.81 34.38 -25.63
N PRO A 30 -5.19 33.08 -25.71
CA PRO A 30 -6.10 32.47 -24.72
C PRO A 30 -5.49 32.26 -23.32
N ILE A 31 -4.17 32.36 -23.20
CA ILE A 31 -3.39 32.21 -21.98
C ILE A 31 -2.96 33.61 -21.50
N LEU A 32 -3.41 33.97 -20.31
CA LEU A 32 -3.23 35.30 -19.71
C LEU A 32 -1.94 35.41 -18.90
N GLY A 33 -1.42 34.28 -18.41
CA GLY A 33 -0.18 34.24 -17.65
C GLY A 33 0.25 32.82 -17.30
N VAL A 34 1.55 32.62 -17.17
CA VAL A 34 2.14 31.33 -16.80
C VAL A 34 3.25 31.57 -15.80
N GLU A 35 3.22 30.84 -14.70
CA GLU A 35 4.24 30.85 -13.67
C GLU A 35 4.60 29.40 -13.34
N ILE A 36 5.90 29.09 -13.30
CA ILE A 36 6.40 27.79 -12.84
C ILE A 36 7.41 28.01 -11.72
N THR A 37 7.18 27.36 -10.59
CA THR A 37 8.01 27.50 -9.40
C THR A 37 8.31 26.14 -8.79
N ILE A 38 9.45 26.04 -8.12
CA ILE A 38 9.76 24.91 -7.24
C ILE A 38 9.91 25.43 -5.83
N ASN A 39 9.37 24.72 -4.84
CA ASN A 39 9.37 25.20 -3.46
C ASN A 39 10.77 25.23 -2.81
N ARG A 40 11.71 24.40 -3.29
CA ARG A 40 13.11 24.36 -2.83
C ARG A 40 14.04 24.27 -4.01
N LEU A 41 15.09 25.10 -3.99
CA LEU A 41 16.16 25.10 -5.00
C LEU A 41 17.39 24.31 -4.55
N ASP A 42 17.42 23.85 -3.31
CA ASP A 42 18.52 23.13 -2.68
C ASP A 42 18.11 21.85 -1.93
N PRO A 43 17.31 20.94 -2.54
CA PRO A 43 16.87 19.71 -1.88
C PRO A 43 18.05 18.77 -1.58
N SER A 44 17.93 17.96 -0.53
CA SER A 44 18.84 16.81 -0.35
C SER A 44 18.45 15.67 -1.28
N ILE A 45 19.36 14.72 -1.50
CA ILE A 45 19.05 13.51 -2.25
C ILE A 45 17.84 12.77 -1.65
N GLY A 46 16.87 12.44 -2.49
CA GLY A 46 15.63 11.78 -2.07
C GLY A 46 14.59 12.67 -1.39
N ASP A 47 14.84 13.98 -1.20
CA ASP A 47 13.83 14.89 -0.67
C ASP A 47 12.68 15.12 -1.67
N HIS A 48 11.46 15.25 -1.15
CA HIS A 48 10.30 15.63 -1.95
C HIS A 48 10.23 17.15 -2.13
N SER A 49 10.39 17.61 -3.37
CA SER A 49 10.17 19.01 -3.76
C SER A 49 8.86 19.14 -4.54
N LEU A 50 8.22 20.31 -4.48
CA LEU A 50 6.96 20.57 -5.16
C LEU A 50 7.20 21.50 -6.34
N LEU A 51 7.04 20.97 -7.55
CA LEU A 51 7.01 21.75 -8.79
C LEU A 51 5.57 22.19 -9.05
N THR A 52 5.34 23.50 -9.06
CA THR A 52 4.02 24.10 -9.21
C THR A 52 3.96 24.92 -10.49
N LEU A 53 3.09 24.54 -11.41
CA LEU A 53 2.76 25.28 -12.62
C LEU A 53 1.39 25.95 -12.45
N ARG A 54 1.36 27.28 -12.46
CA ARG A 54 0.14 28.09 -12.45
C ARG A 54 -0.09 28.68 -13.82
N ILE A 55 -1.22 28.35 -14.42
CA ILE A 55 -1.63 28.85 -15.73
C ILE A 55 -2.92 29.64 -15.53
N ARG A 56 -2.87 30.91 -15.88
CA ARG A 56 -4.05 31.78 -15.92
C ARG A 56 -4.53 31.86 -17.37
N HIS A 57 -5.80 31.53 -17.61
CA HIS A 57 -6.38 31.44 -18.96
C HIS A 57 -7.85 31.86 -18.96
N HIS A 58 -8.40 32.03 -20.16
CA HIS A 58 -9.83 32.29 -20.34
C HIS A 58 -10.68 31.08 -19.92
N PRO A 59 -11.95 31.29 -19.52
CA PRO A 59 -12.81 30.24 -18.98
C PRO A 59 -13.20 29.15 -20.00
N ASP A 60 -13.09 29.44 -21.29
CA ASP A 60 -13.37 28.51 -22.40
C ASP A 60 -12.16 27.65 -22.78
N VAL A 61 -11.06 27.73 -22.02
CA VAL A 61 -9.79 27.06 -22.31
C VAL A 61 -9.55 25.94 -21.30
N ALA A 62 -9.21 24.75 -21.80
CA ALA A 62 -8.64 23.66 -21.01
C ALA A 62 -7.15 23.52 -21.30
N VAL A 63 -6.36 23.24 -20.26
CA VAL A 63 -4.90 23.12 -20.34
C VAL A 63 -4.43 21.75 -19.88
N THR A 64 -3.33 21.26 -20.47
CA THR A 64 -2.70 20.00 -20.09
C THR A 64 -1.20 20.15 -20.15
N ALA A 65 -0.53 19.68 -19.10
CA ALA A 65 0.92 19.71 -18.96
C ALA A 65 1.39 18.33 -18.50
N ALA A 66 2.41 17.79 -19.15
CA ALA A 66 3.00 16.50 -18.82
C ALA A 66 4.53 16.61 -19.00
N PRO A 67 5.28 16.97 -17.94
CA PRO A 67 6.73 16.94 -17.98
C PRO A 67 7.24 15.51 -18.14
N GLU A 68 8.32 15.33 -18.89
CA GLU A 68 9.03 14.06 -18.96
C GLU A 68 9.99 13.96 -17.76
N ALA A 69 9.93 12.85 -17.03
CA ALA A 69 10.78 12.59 -15.89
C ALA A 69 12.14 12.02 -16.36
N PRO A 70 13.28 12.68 -16.07
CA PRO A 70 14.59 12.08 -16.30
C PRO A 70 14.75 10.79 -15.49
N ALA A 71 15.53 9.82 -15.97
CA ALA A 71 15.72 8.53 -15.31
C ALA A 71 16.24 8.60 -13.85
N GLN A 72 16.83 9.73 -13.46
CA GLN A 72 17.42 9.98 -12.14
C GLN A 72 16.51 10.81 -11.22
N ILE A 73 15.30 11.13 -11.68
CA ILE A 73 14.32 11.96 -10.96
C ILE A 73 12.96 11.31 -11.07
N GLU A 74 12.34 11.04 -9.93
CA GLU A 74 10.97 10.54 -9.90
C GLU A 74 9.97 11.68 -9.83
N PHE A 75 8.93 11.60 -10.65
CA PHE A 75 7.77 12.49 -10.61
C PHE A 75 6.61 11.72 -9.98
N GLY A 76 6.08 12.25 -8.88
CA GLY A 76 4.87 11.75 -8.24
C GLY A 76 3.60 12.03 -9.06
N LYS A 77 2.46 11.55 -8.57
CA LYS A 77 1.16 11.79 -9.20
C LYS A 77 0.88 13.30 -9.31
N GLN A 78 0.34 13.69 -10.45
CA GLN A 78 -0.09 15.06 -10.71
C GLN A 78 -1.34 15.40 -9.89
N ALA A 79 -1.32 16.53 -9.20
CA ALA A 79 -2.50 17.15 -8.60
C ALA A 79 -2.91 18.39 -9.41
N VAL A 80 -4.19 18.49 -9.79
CA VAL A 80 -4.74 19.62 -10.55
C VAL A 80 -5.81 20.31 -9.73
N THR A 81 -5.72 21.63 -9.63
CA THR A 81 -6.74 22.47 -8.98
C THR A 81 -7.04 23.66 -9.85
N THR A 82 -8.32 23.97 -10.02
CA THR A 82 -8.79 25.08 -10.86
C THR A 82 -9.57 26.05 -9.99
N LEU A 83 -9.23 27.34 -10.07
CA LEU A 83 -9.87 28.40 -9.30
C LEU A 83 -10.35 29.51 -10.24
N ALA A 84 -11.60 29.95 -10.10
CA ALA A 84 -12.11 31.13 -10.78
C ALA A 84 -11.60 32.40 -10.07
N MET A 85 -11.01 33.31 -10.85
CA MET A 85 -10.48 34.58 -10.35
C MET A 85 -11.55 35.68 -10.40
N PRO A 86 -11.45 36.73 -9.55
CA PRO A 86 -12.43 37.82 -9.50
C PRO A 86 -12.62 38.60 -10.81
N ASP A 87 -11.64 38.55 -11.70
CA ASP A 87 -11.63 39.20 -13.01
C ASP A 87 -12.19 38.33 -14.15
N GLY A 88 -12.78 37.18 -13.81
CA GLY A 88 -13.38 36.24 -14.77
C GLY A 88 -12.38 35.32 -15.45
N ALA A 89 -11.08 35.41 -15.15
CA ALA A 89 -10.09 34.43 -15.58
C ALA A 89 -10.18 33.14 -14.75
N ILE A 90 -9.67 32.05 -15.30
CA ILE A 90 -9.46 30.80 -14.57
C ILE A 90 -7.96 30.63 -14.31
N GLN A 91 -7.61 30.23 -13.09
CA GLN A 91 -6.27 29.79 -12.72
C GLN A 91 -6.26 28.28 -12.50
N THR A 92 -5.61 27.55 -13.41
CA THR A 92 -5.31 26.13 -13.22
C THR A 92 -3.91 25.98 -12.64
N THR A 93 -3.84 25.35 -11.48
CA THR A 93 -2.61 25.00 -10.77
C THR A 93 -2.36 23.51 -10.90
N VAL A 94 -1.23 23.15 -11.48
CA VAL A 94 -0.76 21.77 -11.62
C VAL A 94 0.46 21.59 -10.74
N THR A 95 0.43 20.59 -9.87
CA THR A 95 1.52 20.30 -8.93
C THR A 95 2.05 18.90 -9.15
N TRP A 96 3.37 18.77 -9.18
CA TRP A 96 4.09 17.49 -9.17
C TRP A 96 5.03 17.43 -7.98
N THR A 97 5.11 16.26 -7.35
CA THR A 97 6.21 15.94 -6.45
C THR A 97 7.41 15.53 -7.27
N VAL A 98 8.56 16.17 -7.06
CA VAL A 98 9.82 15.91 -7.75
C VAL A 98 10.82 15.40 -6.73
N GLN A 99 11.39 14.22 -6.99
CA GLN A 99 12.33 13.56 -6.09
C GLN A 99 13.62 13.21 -6.85
N PRO A 100 14.74 13.92 -6.59
CA PRO A 100 16.00 13.66 -7.28
C PRO A 100 16.84 12.59 -6.58
N PHE A 101 17.42 11.68 -7.37
CA PHE A 101 18.36 10.63 -6.93
C PHE A 101 19.78 10.83 -7.48
N VAL A 102 20.10 12.06 -7.88
CA VAL A 102 21.41 12.48 -8.39
C VAL A 102 21.88 13.70 -7.61
N LEU A 103 23.19 13.82 -7.37
CA LEU A 103 23.79 14.96 -6.69
C LEU A 103 24.19 16.06 -7.69
N GLY A 104 24.26 17.29 -7.21
CA GLY A 104 24.74 18.44 -7.97
C GLY A 104 23.64 19.16 -8.76
N HIS A 105 24.03 19.87 -9.82
CA HIS A 105 23.13 20.75 -10.55
C HIS A 105 22.19 19.95 -11.46
N VAL A 106 20.89 20.16 -11.28
CA VAL A 106 19.82 19.48 -12.02
C VAL A 106 19.07 20.49 -12.87
N ARG A 107 19.02 20.20 -14.17
CA ARG A 107 18.23 20.93 -15.16
C ARG A 107 17.10 20.04 -15.66
N LEU A 108 15.87 20.45 -15.37
CA LEU A 108 14.70 19.81 -15.96
C LEU A 108 14.52 20.27 -17.40
N ALA A 109 14.16 19.33 -18.28
CA ALA A 109 13.90 19.65 -19.67
C ALA A 109 12.69 20.58 -19.79
N PRO A 110 12.73 21.59 -20.67
CA PRO A 110 11.54 22.34 -21.02
C PRO A 110 10.48 21.40 -21.59
N PHE A 111 9.22 21.58 -21.18
CA PHE A 111 8.13 20.71 -21.59
C PHE A 111 6.95 21.50 -22.18
N PRO A 112 6.19 20.89 -23.11
CA PRO A 112 5.07 21.56 -23.73
C PRO A 112 3.85 21.58 -22.81
N VAL A 113 3.17 22.72 -22.78
CA VAL A 113 1.81 22.88 -22.25
C VAL A 113 0.87 23.03 -23.43
N ALA A 114 -0.07 22.10 -23.54
CA ALA A 114 -1.12 22.13 -24.56
C ALA A 114 -2.35 22.84 -24.02
N TRP A 115 -3.06 23.54 -24.91
CA TRP A 115 -4.36 24.13 -24.60
C TRP A 115 -5.35 23.86 -25.72
N VAL A 116 -6.63 23.80 -25.34
CA VAL A 116 -7.76 23.66 -26.25
C VAL A 116 -8.90 24.57 -25.80
N THR A 117 -9.45 25.34 -26.73
CA THR A 117 -10.67 26.13 -26.50
C THR A 117 -11.91 25.28 -26.77
N GLN A 118 -13.06 25.66 -26.21
CA GLN A 118 -14.36 25.06 -26.54
C GLN A 118 -14.67 25.05 -28.06
N ASN A 119 -14.10 26.00 -28.79
CA ASN A 119 -14.29 26.16 -30.24
C ASN A 119 -13.39 25.22 -31.06
N GLY A 120 -12.66 24.30 -30.41
CA GLY A 120 -11.75 23.36 -31.05
C GLY A 120 -10.39 23.94 -31.47
N ARG A 121 -10.12 25.24 -31.23
CA ARG A 121 -8.78 25.79 -31.44
C ARG A 121 -7.82 25.17 -30.43
N THR A 122 -6.68 24.70 -30.92
CA THR A 122 -5.62 24.12 -30.09
C THR A 122 -4.33 24.88 -30.28
N GLY A 123 -3.44 24.76 -29.30
CA GLY A 123 -2.08 25.24 -29.41
C GLY A 123 -1.19 24.68 -28.33
N ARG A 124 0.10 24.99 -28.43
CA ARG A 124 1.13 24.58 -27.47
C ARG A 124 2.07 25.74 -27.22
N PHE A 125 2.56 25.84 -25.99
CA PHE A 125 3.69 26.69 -25.64
C PHE A 125 4.63 25.89 -24.73
N THR A 126 5.88 26.33 -24.60
CA THR A 126 6.88 25.61 -23.79
C THR A 126 7.10 26.34 -22.48
N VAL A 127 7.23 25.59 -21.39
CA VAL A 127 7.62 26.13 -20.09
C VAL A 127 8.97 25.55 -19.69
N GLN A 128 9.83 26.40 -19.13
CA GLN A 128 11.13 26.01 -18.59
C GLN A 128 11.04 25.98 -17.07
N PRO A 129 11.19 24.81 -16.43
CA PRO A 129 11.28 24.74 -14.97
C PRO A 129 12.56 25.42 -14.46
N PRO A 130 12.56 25.90 -13.21
CA PRO A 130 13.78 26.41 -12.57
C PRO A 130 14.81 25.28 -12.39
N ASP A 131 16.08 25.61 -12.62
CA ASP A 131 17.21 24.75 -12.28
C ASP A 131 17.37 24.72 -10.74
N PHE A 132 17.79 23.57 -10.19
CA PHE A 132 18.02 23.40 -8.75
C PHE A 132 19.28 22.58 -8.48
N GLU A 133 19.82 22.66 -7.26
CA GLU A 133 21.06 21.98 -6.87
C GLU A 133 20.79 20.96 -5.76
N VAL A 134 21.05 19.68 -6.03
CA VAL A 134 20.84 18.61 -5.06
C VAL A 134 22.05 18.50 -4.15
N ARG A 135 21.86 18.80 -2.86
CA ARG A 135 22.92 18.76 -1.87
C ARG A 135 23.12 17.35 -1.31
N PRO A 136 24.37 16.97 -1.00
CA PRO A 136 24.61 15.75 -0.28
C PRO A 136 24.13 15.90 1.18
N THR A 137 23.54 14.84 1.73
CA THR A 137 23.11 14.80 3.14
C THR A 137 24.30 14.74 4.11
N ARG A 138 25.49 14.42 3.61
CA ARG A 138 26.74 14.32 4.38
C ARG A 138 27.84 15.15 3.71
N ALA A 139 28.78 15.66 4.50
CA ALA A 139 30.00 16.23 3.95
C ALA A 139 30.86 15.14 3.27
N ALA A 140 31.61 15.50 2.23
CA ALA A 140 32.35 14.56 1.39
C ALA A 140 33.33 13.64 2.15
N ASN A 141 33.85 14.10 3.30
CA ASN A 141 34.81 13.38 4.14
C ASN A 141 34.27 13.04 5.54
N ASP A 142 32.94 13.12 5.74
CA ASP A 142 32.34 12.73 7.02
C ASP A 142 32.27 11.21 7.13
N THR A 143 33.31 10.59 7.72
CA THR A 143 33.35 9.17 8.07
C THR A 143 32.85 8.90 9.50
N THR A 144 32.30 9.90 10.18
CA THR A 144 31.83 9.72 11.57
C THR A 144 30.60 8.81 11.59
N LEU A 145 30.59 7.84 12.51
CA LEU A 145 29.43 7.00 12.77
C LEU A 145 28.49 7.78 13.68
N ARG A 146 27.23 7.92 13.26
CA ARG A 146 26.17 8.48 14.09
C ARG A 146 25.41 7.33 14.74
N PRO A 147 25.01 7.46 16.01
CA PRO A 147 24.08 6.52 16.62
C PRO A 147 22.84 6.34 15.73
N LEU A 148 22.31 5.13 15.71
CA LEU A 148 21.04 4.86 15.05
C LEU A 148 19.95 5.77 15.66
N LYS A 149 18.97 6.17 14.85
CA LYS A 149 17.79 6.89 15.36
C LYS A 149 17.17 6.08 16.50
N ASP A 150 16.81 6.75 17.59
CA ASP A 150 16.13 6.08 18.69
C ASP A 150 14.83 5.44 18.19
N PRO A 151 14.46 4.25 18.71
CA PRO A 151 13.17 3.65 18.42
C PRO A 151 12.06 4.64 18.76
N VAL A 152 11.15 4.87 17.83
CA VAL A 152 9.95 5.67 18.10
C VAL A 152 9.12 4.89 19.11
N THR A 153 8.90 5.47 20.30
CA THR A 153 7.97 4.92 21.27
C THR A 153 6.56 5.10 20.74
N VAL A 154 6.03 4.05 20.12
CA VAL A 154 4.59 3.97 19.84
C VAL A 154 3.92 3.64 21.17
N SER A 155 2.94 4.45 21.60
CA SER A 155 2.11 4.10 22.75
C SER A 155 1.53 2.72 22.48
N GLY A 156 1.98 1.72 23.23
CA GLY A 156 1.49 0.35 23.08
C GLY A 156 0.00 0.34 23.33
N ASP A 157 -0.76 -0.21 22.39
CA ASP A 157 -2.13 -0.63 22.66
C ASP A 157 -2.08 -1.74 23.73
N PRO A 158 -3.08 -1.90 24.61
CA PRO A 158 -3.13 -3.03 25.51
C PRO A 158 -2.91 -4.34 24.74
N PRO A 159 -2.22 -5.34 25.33
CA PRO A 159 -1.98 -6.60 24.65
C PRO A 159 -3.30 -7.18 24.10
N ALA A 160 -3.28 -7.68 22.86
CA ALA A 160 -4.48 -8.15 22.17
C ALA A 160 -5.27 -9.23 22.95
N TRP A 161 -4.64 -9.91 23.91
CA TRP A 161 -5.26 -10.89 24.78
C TRP A 161 -6.04 -10.29 25.97
N LEU A 162 -5.84 -9.01 26.31
CA LEU A 162 -6.42 -8.39 27.51
C LEU A 162 -7.95 -8.23 27.41
N HIS A 163 -8.45 -7.79 26.26
CA HIS A 163 -9.90 -7.68 26.04
C HIS A 163 -10.62 -9.05 26.06
N PRO A 164 -10.20 -10.09 25.30
CA PRO A 164 -10.88 -11.38 25.33
C PRO A 164 -10.77 -12.07 26.69
N THR A 165 -9.67 -11.89 27.44
CA THR A 165 -9.55 -12.44 28.80
C THR A 165 -10.51 -11.79 29.79
N LEU A 166 -10.69 -10.47 29.73
CA LEU A 166 -11.68 -9.77 30.57
C LEU A 166 -13.11 -10.20 30.24
N ILE A 167 -13.45 -10.35 28.94
CA ILE A 167 -14.77 -10.84 28.52
C ILE A 167 -15.00 -12.27 29.02
N SER A 168 -14.01 -13.16 28.87
CA SER A 168 -14.09 -14.55 29.33
C SER A 168 -14.28 -14.63 30.84
N LEU A 169 -13.56 -13.80 31.60
CA LEU A 169 -13.70 -13.71 33.05
C LEU A 169 -15.08 -13.20 33.47
N ALA A 170 -15.62 -12.20 32.77
CA ALA A 170 -16.97 -11.68 33.02
C ALA A 170 -18.04 -12.75 32.75
N VAL A 171 -17.92 -13.49 31.64
CA VAL A 171 -18.83 -14.61 31.32
C VAL A 171 -18.76 -15.71 32.38
N LEU A 172 -17.55 -16.07 32.82
CA LEU A 172 -17.35 -17.06 33.88
C LEU A 172 -17.98 -16.60 35.21
N ALA A 173 -17.82 -15.32 35.56
CA ALA A 173 -18.41 -14.74 36.77
C ALA A 173 -19.95 -14.76 36.70
N ILE A 174 -20.54 -14.42 35.55
CA ILE A 174 -22.00 -14.48 35.34
C ILE A 174 -22.50 -15.92 35.48
N LEU A 175 -21.83 -16.89 34.84
CA LEU A 175 -22.17 -18.32 34.98
C LEU A 175 -22.06 -18.79 36.43
N GLY A 176 -21.03 -18.35 37.15
CA GLY A 176 -20.87 -18.63 38.59
C GLY A 176 -22.03 -18.05 39.42
N VAL A 177 -22.42 -16.81 39.17
CA VAL A 177 -23.56 -16.19 39.86
C VAL A 177 -24.87 -16.90 39.52
N LEU A 178 -25.10 -17.26 38.25
CA LEU A 178 -26.28 -17.99 37.82
C LEU A 178 -26.35 -19.37 38.47
N THR A 179 -25.26 -20.13 38.50
CA THR A 179 -25.25 -21.46 39.17
C THR A 179 -25.54 -21.34 40.67
N VAL A 180 -24.97 -20.35 41.35
CA VAL A 180 -25.27 -20.09 42.78
C VAL A 180 -26.72 -19.66 42.97
N ALA A 181 -27.25 -18.76 42.13
CA ALA A 181 -28.64 -18.34 42.18
C ALA A 181 -29.60 -19.52 41.94
N THR A 182 -29.36 -20.32 40.90
CA THR A 182 -30.17 -21.51 40.58
C THR A 182 -30.11 -22.53 41.70
N THR A 183 -28.93 -22.82 42.27
CA THR A 183 -28.82 -23.77 43.39
C THR A 183 -29.51 -23.26 44.66
N LEU A 184 -29.47 -21.96 44.97
CA LEU A 184 -30.20 -21.37 46.09
C LEU A 184 -31.72 -21.39 45.87
N VAL A 185 -32.18 -21.10 44.65
CA VAL A 185 -33.59 -21.15 44.25
C VAL A 185 -34.12 -22.58 44.31
N VAL A 186 -33.39 -23.55 43.75
CA VAL A 186 -33.73 -24.99 43.79
C VAL A 186 -33.68 -25.52 45.23
N ARG A 187 -32.75 -25.07 46.08
CA ARG A 187 -32.72 -25.48 47.50
C ARG A 187 -33.86 -24.86 48.32
N ARG A 188 -34.31 -23.65 48.00
CA ARG A 188 -35.45 -23.00 48.70
C ARG A 188 -36.82 -23.48 48.21
N LEU A 189 -36.94 -23.85 46.94
CA LEU A 189 -38.19 -24.36 46.33
C LEU A 189 -38.21 -25.89 46.20
N GLY A 190 -37.11 -26.56 46.55
CA GLY A 190 -36.92 -28.02 46.49
C GLY A 190 -37.86 -28.89 47.33
N PRO A 191 -38.53 -28.42 48.40
CA PRO A 191 -39.57 -29.23 49.03
C PRO A 191 -40.91 -29.24 48.24
N LEU A 192 -41.04 -28.53 47.11
CA LEU A 192 -42.27 -28.48 46.30
C LEU A 192 -42.17 -29.17 44.92
N PHE A 193 -40.97 -29.45 44.40
CA PHE A 193 -40.79 -30.16 43.13
C PHE A 193 -39.81 -31.33 43.30
N GLY A 194 -40.35 -32.46 43.74
CA GLY A 194 -39.62 -33.71 43.85
C GLY A 194 -39.48 -34.44 42.51
N ARG A 195 -38.26 -34.92 42.27
CA ARG A 195 -37.81 -36.08 41.46
C ARG A 195 -37.80 -36.00 39.93
N GLY A 196 -36.66 -36.45 39.39
CA GLY A 196 -36.38 -36.76 37.98
C GLY A 196 -35.04 -36.11 37.62
N GLY A 197 -33.91 -36.79 37.64
CA GLY A 197 -33.54 -37.88 36.75
C GLY A 197 -32.18 -37.48 36.16
N ALA A 198 -31.26 -38.43 36.09
CA ALA A 198 -29.86 -38.23 35.69
C ALA A 198 -29.72 -37.70 34.26
N ASP A 199 -28.69 -36.88 34.01
CA ASP A 199 -27.70 -37.19 32.98
C ASP A 199 -26.44 -36.33 33.16
N ASP A 200 -25.35 -37.00 33.51
CA ASP A 200 -24.00 -36.47 33.52
C ASP A 200 -23.36 -36.85 32.19
N SER A 201 -23.56 -36.01 31.17
CA SER A 201 -22.87 -36.17 29.89
C SER A 201 -21.54 -35.43 29.96
N ALA A 202 -20.50 -36.16 30.34
CA ALA A 202 -19.12 -35.75 30.14
C ALA A 202 -18.85 -35.59 28.64
N VAL A 203 -18.66 -34.35 28.21
CA VAL A 203 -18.17 -34.02 26.87
C VAL A 203 -16.72 -34.48 26.78
N VAL A 204 -16.51 -35.66 26.17
CA VAL A 204 -15.20 -36.13 25.75
C VAL A 204 -14.77 -35.24 24.57
N GLY A 205 -13.88 -34.28 24.85
CA GLY A 205 -13.18 -33.53 23.81
C GLY A 205 -12.35 -34.51 22.98
N THR A 206 -12.84 -34.87 21.80
CA THR A 206 -12.02 -35.53 20.80
C THR A 206 -10.94 -34.54 20.39
N ALA A 207 -9.67 -34.95 20.50
CA ALA A 207 -8.56 -34.16 19.98
C ALA A 207 -8.79 -33.96 18.48
N THR A 208 -9.22 -32.77 18.09
CA THR A 208 -9.41 -32.41 16.69
C THR A 208 -8.05 -32.49 16.00
N THR A 209 -7.95 -33.28 14.94
CA THR A 209 -6.71 -33.30 14.15
C THR A 209 -6.55 -31.95 13.45
N ALA A 210 -5.31 -31.53 13.19
CA ALA A 210 -5.03 -30.26 12.49
C ALA A 210 -5.76 -30.18 11.13
N GLU A 211 -5.96 -31.32 10.47
CA GLU A 211 -6.78 -31.45 9.26
C GLU A 211 -8.25 -31.14 9.53
N SER A 212 -8.87 -31.79 10.53
CA SER A 212 -10.27 -31.55 10.89
C SER A 212 -10.54 -30.09 11.23
N SER A 213 -9.64 -29.47 12.02
CA SER A 213 -9.77 -28.06 12.39
C SER A 213 -9.58 -27.12 11.19
N ALA A 214 -8.69 -27.45 10.25
CA ALA A 214 -8.51 -26.65 9.04
C ALA A 214 -9.72 -26.73 8.12
N ARG A 215 -10.31 -27.92 7.95
CA ARG A 215 -11.52 -28.09 7.13
C ARG A 215 -12.73 -27.39 7.72
N GLU A 216 -12.96 -27.53 9.03
CA GLU A 216 -14.04 -26.83 9.72
C GLU A 216 -13.94 -25.31 9.50
N SER A 217 -12.72 -24.74 9.60
CA SER A 217 -12.50 -23.33 9.33
C SER A 217 -12.68 -22.93 7.85
N LEU A 218 -12.49 -23.84 6.89
CA LEU A 218 -12.79 -23.58 5.47
C LEU A 218 -14.30 -23.75 5.17
N ASP A 219 -14.97 -24.66 5.87
CA ASP A 219 -16.42 -24.88 5.72
C ASP A 219 -17.20 -23.64 6.15
N ASP A 220 -16.72 -22.91 7.17
CA ASP A 220 -17.28 -21.62 7.58
C ASP A 220 -17.20 -20.54 6.48
N LEU A 221 -16.26 -20.68 5.52
CA LEU A 221 -16.13 -19.79 4.37
C LEU A 221 -17.01 -20.19 3.20
N ALA A 222 -17.49 -21.44 3.18
CA ALA A 222 -18.32 -21.95 2.10
C ALA A 222 -19.70 -21.27 2.12
N GLY A 223 -20.06 -20.65 1.00
CA GLY A 223 -21.36 -19.97 0.85
C GLY A 223 -21.41 -18.52 1.35
N ILE A 224 -20.28 -17.95 1.81
CA ILE A 224 -20.18 -16.50 2.04
C ILE A 224 -20.29 -15.78 0.69
N ARG A 225 -21.20 -14.79 0.61
CA ARG A 225 -21.36 -13.97 -0.60
C ARG A 225 -20.34 -12.84 -0.58
N LEU A 226 -19.41 -12.84 -1.54
CA LEU A 226 -18.37 -11.80 -1.68
C LEU A 226 -18.91 -10.60 -2.47
N ILE A 227 -19.48 -9.63 -1.74
CA ILE A 227 -20.23 -8.50 -2.34
C ILE A 227 -19.37 -7.23 -2.41
N ASP A 228 -18.46 -7.06 -1.46
CA ASP A 228 -17.63 -5.87 -1.31
C ASP A 228 -16.19 -6.23 -0.95
N ALA A 229 -15.30 -5.22 -1.01
CA ALA A 229 -13.88 -5.37 -0.73
C ALA A 229 -13.59 -5.96 0.65
N ALA A 230 -14.38 -5.60 1.67
CA ALA A 230 -14.19 -6.10 3.03
C ALA A 230 -14.47 -7.60 3.12
N ALA A 231 -15.53 -8.08 2.46
CA ALA A 231 -15.83 -9.50 2.38
C ALA A 231 -14.72 -10.30 1.66
N PHE A 232 -14.12 -9.73 0.61
CA PHE A 232 -12.97 -10.34 -0.07
C PHE A 232 -11.73 -10.38 0.84
N GLU A 233 -11.41 -9.29 1.54
CA GLU A 233 -10.26 -9.25 2.46
C GLU A 233 -10.41 -10.26 3.61
N GLU A 234 -11.59 -10.35 4.20
CA GLU A 234 -11.89 -11.33 5.26
C GLU A 234 -11.80 -12.77 4.76
N HIS A 235 -12.37 -13.06 3.58
CA HIS A 235 -12.33 -14.39 2.98
C HIS A 235 -10.89 -14.84 2.69
N TYR A 236 -10.12 -14.03 1.97
CA TYR A 236 -8.74 -14.38 1.60
C TYR A 236 -7.79 -14.33 2.79
N GLY A 237 -8.01 -13.43 3.76
CA GLY A 237 -7.28 -13.40 5.02
C GLY A 237 -7.49 -14.67 5.83
N THR A 238 -8.73 -15.17 5.90
CA THR A 238 -9.06 -16.41 6.60
C THR A 238 -8.41 -17.62 5.92
N ILE A 239 -8.48 -17.73 4.58
CA ILE A 239 -7.79 -18.80 3.83
C ILE A 239 -6.29 -18.81 4.16
N ALA A 240 -5.62 -17.65 4.11
CA ALA A 240 -4.19 -17.55 4.39
C ALA A 240 -3.84 -18.01 5.82
N ILE A 241 -4.64 -17.61 6.81
CA ILE A 241 -4.46 -18.02 8.20
C ILE A 241 -4.64 -19.53 8.35
N VAL A 242 -5.72 -20.10 7.80
CA VAL A 242 -6.02 -21.53 7.91
C VAL A 242 -4.90 -22.38 7.30
N ILE A 243 -4.45 -22.02 6.10
CA ILE A 243 -3.38 -22.74 5.39
C ILE A 243 -2.04 -22.62 6.15
N ARG A 244 -1.67 -21.43 6.62
CA ARG A 244 -0.43 -21.25 7.40
C ARG A 244 -0.48 -21.99 8.74
N ARG A 245 -1.63 -22.00 9.44
CA ARG A 245 -1.81 -22.82 10.65
C ARG A 245 -1.58 -24.29 10.34
N TYR A 246 -2.30 -24.81 9.35
CA TYR A 246 -2.23 -26.21 8.97
C TYR A 246 -0.82 -26.64 8.60
N LEU A 247 -0.10 -25.85 7.77
CA LEU A 247 1.28 -26.14 7.40
C LEU A 247 2.24 -26.09 8.59
N SER A 248 2.00 -25.17 9.55
CA SER A 248 2.83 -25.06 10.75
C SER A 248 2.71 -26.29 11.63
N ASP A 249 1.48 -26.72 11.88
CA ASP A 249 1.17 -27.92 12.67
C ASP A 249 1.67 -29.19 11.97
N ARG A 250 1.63 -29.20 10.62
CA ARG A 250 1.94 -30.37 9.81
C ARG A 250 3.43 -30.59 9.56
N ILE A 251 4.17 -29.54 9.22
CA ILE A 251 5.56 -29.64 8.73
C ILE A 251 6.56 -29.19 9.81
N GLY A 252 6.09 -28.63 10.92
CA GLY A 252 6.93 -28.33 12.09
C GLY A 252 7.79 -27.07 11.96
N PHE A 253 7.40 -26.12 11.10
CA PHE A 253 7.98 -24.78 11.05
C PHE A 253 6.90 -23.70 11.17
N ASN A 254 7.22 -22.55 11.75
CA ASN A 254 6.25 -21.46 11.87
C ASN A 254 6.02 -20.79 10.50
N ALA A 255 4.93 -21.12 9.82
CA ALA A 255 4.58 -20.58 8.51
C ALA A 255 4.13 -19.11 8.56
N TYR A 256 3.70 -18.59 9.72
CA TYR A 256 3.32 -17.19 9.86
C TYR A 256 4.50 -16.23 9.81
N ALA A 257 5.70 -16.72 10.17
CA ALA A 257 6.92 -15.92 10.19
C ALA A 257 7.63 -15.86 8.83
N LEU A 258 7.08 -16.51 7.80
CA LEU A 258 7.72 -16.64 6.48
C LEU A 258 6.93 -15.87 5.44
N THR A 259 7.65 -15.17 4.56
CA THR A 259 7.07 -14.71 3.29
C THR A 259 6.66 -15.92 2.44
N THR A 260 5.76 -15.71 1.47
CA THR A 260 5.26 -16.77 0.58
C THR A 260 6.40 -17.50 -0.15
N ASP A 261 7.41 -16.76 -0.62
CA ASP A 261 8.63 -17.29 -1.24
C ASP A 261 9.50 -18.12 -0.27
N GLU A 262 9.66 -17.66 0.97
CA GLU A 262 10.40 -18.38 2.00
C GLU A 262 9.68 -19.64 2.43
N LEU A 263 8.35 -19.61 2.47
CA LEU A 263 7.50 -20.74 2.77
C LEU A 263 7.65 -21.83 1.69
N GLU A 264 7.58 -21.49 0.39
CA GLU A 264 7.80 -22.47 -0.69
C GLU A 264 9.18 -23.14 -0.59
N ARG A 265 10.24 -22.34 -0.37
CA ARG A 265 11.60 -22.85 -0.18
C ARG A 265 11.69 -23.74 1.05
N ARG A 266 11.06 -23.35 2.15
CA ARG A 266 11.07 -24.11 3.41
C ARG A 266 10.31 -25.43 3.27
N MET A 267 9.17 -25.43 2.58
CA MET A 267 8.41 -26.64 2.27
C MET A 267 9.25 -27.64 1.48
N THR A 268 9.90 -27.18 0.40
CA THR A 268 10.78 -28.03 -0.41
C THR A 268 11.95 -28.58 0.41
N ALA A 269 12.56 -27.75 1.26
CA ALA A 269 13.65 -28.17 2.15
C ALA A 269 13.22 -29.21 3.21
N ASN A 270 11.93 -29.26 3.57
CA ASN A 270 11.36 -30.25 4.48
C ASN A 270 10.74 -31.45 3.74
N GLY A 271 11.05 -31.63 2.46
CA GLY A 271 10.66 -32.82 1.70
C GLY A 271 9.26 -32.78 1.07
N VAL A 272 8.60 -31.62 1.06
CA VAL A 272 7.37 -31.44 0.28
C VAL A 272 7.73 -31.32 -1.21
N ASP A 273 6.93 -31.93 -2.08
CA ASP A 273 7.20 -31.92 -3.52
C ASP A 273 7.11 -30.49 -4.08
N ARG A 274 7.95 -30.18 -5.07
CA ARG A 274 8.10 -28.83 -5.62
C ARG A 274 6.79 -28.30 -6.21
N TRP A 275 5.99 -29.18 -6.81
CA TRP A 275 4.69 -28.77 -7.35
C TRP A 275 3.68 -28.43 -6.25
N GLN A 276 3.69 -29.16 -5.12
CA GLN A 276 2.83 -28.88 -3.97
C GLN A 276 3.23 -27.56 -3.32
N ALA A 277 4.54 -27.33 -3.16
CA ALA A 277 5.06 -26.07 -2.64
C ALA A 277 4.65 -24.88 -3.52
N ARG A 278 4.69 -25.03 -4.85
CA ARG A 278 4.21 -24.02 -5.81
C ARG A 278 2.70 -23.81 -5.76
N LEU A 279 1.92 -24.87 -5.57
CA LEU A 279 0.46 -24.78 -5.43
C LEU A 279 0.09 -23.92 -4.22
N VAL A 280 0.73 -24.19 -3.07
CA VAL A 280 0.58 -23.40 -1.84
C VAL A 280 1.05 -21.96 -2.06
N GLY A 281 2.22 -21.76 -2.65
CA GLY A 281 2.75 -20.43 -2.93
C GLY A 281 1.80 -19.60 -3.80
N GLY A 282 1.29 -20.17 -4.88
CA GLY A 282 0.36 -19.49 -5.77
C GLY A 282 -0.97 -19.11 -5.10
N LEU A 283 -1.51 -19.94 -4.21
CA LEU A 283 -2.72 -19.59 -3.45
C LEU A 283 -2.43 -18.44 -2.47
N LEU A 284 -1.36 -18.55 -1.68
CA LEU A 284 -1.01 -17.51 -0.69
C LEU A 284 -0.66 -16.17 -1.35
N GLU A 285 -0.05 -16.17 -2.53
CA GLU A 285 0.21 -14.95 -3.31
C GLU A 285 -1.10 -14.25 -3.72
N ARG A 286 -2.14 -15.02 -4.09
CA ARG A 286 -3.47 -14.46 -4.38
C ARG A 286 -4.15 -13.93 -3.12
N CYS A 287 -4.01 -14.62 -1.98
CA CYS A 287 -4.46 -14.10 -0.69
C CYS A 287 -3.80 -12.77 -0.34
N ASP A 288 -2.47 -12.69 -0.45
CA ASP A 288 -1.70 -11.48 -0.14
C ASP A 288 -2.10 -10.32 -1.08
N ALA A 289 -2.35 -10.61 -2.36
CA ALA A 289 -2.82 -9.60 -3.32
C ALA A 289 -4.22 -9.05 -2.98
N ALA A 290 -5.13 -9.89 -2.48
CA ALA A 290 -6.45 -9.45 -2.04
C ALA A 290 -6.36 -8.61 -0.75
N VAL A 291 -5.60 -9.07 0.24
CA VAL A 291 -5.50 -8.43 1.57
C VAL A 291 -4.69 -7.14 1.56
N TYR A 292 -3.57 -7.10 0.83
CA TYR A 292 -2.63 -5.96 0.91
C TYR A 292 -2.65 -5.07 -0.33
N ALA A 293 -2.93 -5.62 -1.51
CA ALA A 293 -2.94 -4.87 -2.77
C ALA A 293 -4.36 -4.49 -3.23
N HIS A 294 -5.40 -4.86 -2.47
CA HIS A 294 -6.81 -4.68 -2.80
C HIS A 294 -7.15 -5.13 -4.24
N ARG A 295 -6.51 -6.20 -4.69
CA ARG A 295 -6.73 -6.81 -6.02
C ARG A 295 -7.59 -8.04 -5.86
N PHE A 296 -8.89 -7.89 -6.10
CA PHE A 296 -9.86 -8.96 -5.88
C PHE A 296 -10.08 -9.79 -7.14
N PRO A 297 -9.99 -11.13 -7.05
CA PRO A 297 -10.40 -12.03 -8.12
C PRO A 297 -11.91 -11.94 -8.38
N ASP A 298 -12.36 -12.41 -9.55
CA ASP A 298 -13.79 -12.55 -9.78
C ASP A 298 -14.38 -13.63 -8.84
N PRO A 299 -15.69 -13.59 -8.51
CA PRO A 299 -16.29 -14.54 -7.57
C PRO A 299 -16.14 -16.01 -7.95
N ALA A 300 -16.14 -16.37 -9.24
CA ALA A 300 -15.95 -17.77 -9.65
C ALA A 300 -14.50 -18.24 -9.41
N SER A 301 -13.52 -17.34 -9.53
CA SER A 301 -12.15 -17.59 -9.11
C SER A 301 -12.00 -17.75 -7.60
N ALA A 302 -12.83 -17.11 -6.78
CA ALA A 302 -12.81 -17.28 -5.32
C ALA A 302 -13.27 -18.68 -4.89
N ASP A 303 -14.34 -19.20 -5.50
CA ASP A 303 -14.77 -20.60 -5.26
C ASP A 303 -13.68 -21.60 -5.68
N HIS A 304 -12.98 -21.32 -6.78
CA HIS A 304 -11.84 -22.12 -7.22
C HIS A 304 -10.68 -22.07 -6.21
N ASP A 305 -10.35 -20.89 -5.69
CA ASP A 305 -9.27 -20.73 -4.70
C ASP A 305 -9.59 -21.40 -3.36
N LEU A 306 -10.86 -21.38 -2.94
CA LEU A 306 -11.33 -22.16 -1.79
C LEU A 306 -11.19 -23.68 -2.06
N THR A 307 -11.51 -24.13 -3.27
CA THR A 307 -11.29 -25.53 -3.68
C THR A 307 -9.81 -25.91 -3.61
N VAL A 308 -8.93 -25.04 -4.11
CA VAL A 308 -7.46 -25.24 -4.03
C VAL A 308 -7.00 -25.32 -2.57
N ALA A 309 -7.59 -24.55 -1.65
CA ALA A 309 -7.28 -24.63 -0.23
C ALA A 309 -7.59 -26.02 0.36
N TYR A 310 -8.73 -26.61 0.00
CA TYR A 310 -9.06 -28.00 0.38
C TYR A 310 -8.09 -29.01 -0.25
N GLU A 311 -7.73 -28.84 -1.52
CA GLU A 311 -6.77 -29.72 -2.20
C GLU A 311 -5.40 -29.69 -1.52
N ILE A 312 -4.91 -28.52 -1.10
CA ILE A 312 -3.65 -28.38 -0.36
C ILE A 312 -3.68 -29.19 0.94
N ILE A 313 -4.79 -29.16 1.68
CA ILE A 313 -4.96 -29.91 2.93
C ILE A 313 -4.96 -31.43 2.64
N GLU A 314 -5.65 -31.88 1.59
CA GLU A 314 -5.70 -33.29 1.18
C GLU A 314 -4.33 -33.82 0.74
N LEU A 315 -3.65 -33.07 -0.12
CA LEU A 315 -2.37 -33.45 -0.72
C LEU A 315 -1.23 -33.50 0.30
N SER A 316 -1.40 -32.85 1.44
CA SER A 316 -0.43 -32.79 2.53
C SER A 316 -0.63 -33.91 3.58
N ARG A 317 -1.59 -34.82 3.38
CA ARG A 317 -1.89 -35.95 4.28
C ARG A 317 -0.70 -36.93 4.40
N PRO A 318 -0.41 -37.48 5.60
CA PRO A 318 0.62 -38.51 5.74
C PRO A 318 0.25 -39.78 4.98
N GLY A 319 1.14 -40.26 4.12
CA GLY A 319 0.95 -41.49 3.34
C GLY A 319 0.11 -41.33 2.07
N ALA A 320 -0.21 -40.10 1.65
CA ALA A 320 -0.78 -39.88 0.31
C ALA A 320 0.23 -40.37 -0.74
N ALA A 321 -0.16 -41.38 -1.52
CA ALA A 321 0.62 -41.80 -2.68
C ALA A 321 0.79 -40.60 -3.63
N PRO A 322 1.95 -40.42 -4.27
CA PRO A 322 2.10 -39.41 -5.32
C PRO A 322 1.14 -39.76 -6.47
N THR A 323 -0.06 -39.19 -6.44
CA THR A 323 -1.06 -39.35 -7.50
C THR A 323 -0.60 -38.50 -8.67
N GLY A 324 0.21 -39.12 -9.52
CA GLY A 324 0.86 -38.45 -10.65
C GLY A 324 1.17 -39.39 -11.80
N VAL A 325 0.32 -40.39 -12.06
CA VAL A 325 0.29 -41.09 -13.36
C VAL A 325 -1.17 -41.37 -13.71
N LEU A 326 -1.74 -40.53 -14.58
CA LEU A 326 -2.90 -40.94 -15.38
C LEU A 326 -2.46 -42.16 -16.21
N PRO A 327 -3.15 -43.31 -16.13
CA PRO A 327 -2.88 -44.41 -17.03
C PRO A 327 -3.31 -43.98 -18.44
N ARG A 328 -2.32 -43.73 -19.31
CA ARG A 328 -2.56 -43.84 -20.75
C ARG A 328 -2.77 -45.32 -21.07
N GLY A 329 -4.02 -45.77 -21.05
CA GLY A 329 -4.53 -46.86 -21.89
C GLY A 329 -5.60 -46.26 -22.79
N ALA A 330 -5.53 -46.37 -24.13
CA ALA A 330 -5.79 -47.58 -24.91
C ALA A 330 -7.11 -48.23 -24.43
N THR A 331 -8.19 -48.29 -25.20
CA THR A 331 -8.38 -48.72 -26.60
C THR A 331 -9.69 -48.10 -27.13
N ALA A 332 -10.01 -48.00 -28.43
CA ALA A 332 -9.80 -48.89 -29.58
C ALA A 332 -9.62 -48.11 -30.89
#